data_AF-A0A7C4NFW8-F1
#
_entry.id   AF-A0A7C4NFW8-F1
#
_cell.length_a   1.000
_cell.length_b   1.000
_cell.length_c   1.000
_cell.angle_alpha   90.00
_cell.angle_beta   90.00
_cell.angle_gamma   90.00
#
_symmetry.space_group_name_H-M   'P 1'
#
loop_
_entity.id
_entity.type
_entity.pdbx_description
1 polymer ?
#
loop_
_entity_poly.entity_id
_entity_poly.type
_entity_poly.pdbx_seq_one_letter_code
_entity_poly.pdbx_strand_id
1 'polypeptide(L)' 'MCLLKVYLDDGGRRLIATDVALILREEDGFRLGFLEPGKNVLLRKVVLQLLDAVNSLAVFRPLE' A
#
# COMPACT_ATOMS: atom_id res chain seq x y z
N MET A 1 13.47 -11.46 -2.61
CA MET A 1 12.74 -10.18 -2.69
C MET A 1 11.41 -10.37 -1.97
N CYS A 2 11.03 -9.44 -1.09
CA CYS A 2 9.75 -9.47 -0.39
C CYS A 2 8.78 -8.53 -1.12
N LEU A 3 7.69 -9.08 -1.67
CA LEU A 3 6.64 -8.29 -2.32
C LEU A 3 5.45 -8.16 -1.37
N LEU A 4 4.94 -6.94 -1.22
CA LEU A 4 3.90 -6.63 -0.26
C LEU A 4 2.51 -6.89 -0.83
N LYS A 5 1.64 -7.47 -0.01
CA LYS A 5 0.18 -7.35 -0.13
C LYS A 5 -0.25 -6.07 0.56
N VAL A 6 -0.96 -5.22 -0.14
CA VAL A 6 -1.43 -3.94 0.41
C VAL A 6 -2.93 -4.01 0.65
N TYR A 7 -3.32 -3.64 1.87
CA TYR A 7 -4.71 -3.58 2.31
C TYR A 7 -5.13 -2.15 2.64
N LEU A 8 -6.41 -1.86 2.46
CA LEU A 8 -7.08 -0.67 2.98
C LEU A 8 -8.04 -1.09 4.09
N ASP A 9 -7.97 -0.44 5.25
CA ASP A 9 -8.86 -0.64 6.38
C ASP A 9 -9.80 0.57 6.51
N ASP A 10 -11.03 0.40 6.01
CA ASP A 10 -12.09 1.42 5.99
C ASP A 10 -13.39 0.78 6.51
N GLY A 11 -13.44 0.55 7.82
CA GLY A 11 -14.48 -0.28 8.46
C GLY A 11 -14.30 -1.80 8.23
N GLY A 12 -13.14 -2.21 7.73
CA GLY A 12 -12.80 -3.59 7.44
C GLY A 12 -11.59 -3.71 6.49
N ARG A 13 -10.80 -4.77 6.65
CA ARG A 13 -9.57 -4.99 5.88
C ARG A 13 -9.86 -5.53 4.47
N ARG A 14 -9.64 -4.72 3.43
CA ARG A 14 -9.78 -5.08 2.00
C ARG A 14 -8.42 -5.12 1.29
N LEU A 15 -8.13 -6.21 0.57
CA LEU A 15 -6.94 -6.28 -0.30
C LEU A 15 -7.11 -5.34 -1.50
N ILE A 16 -6.13 -4.47 -1.75
CA ILE A 16 -6.19 -3.48 -2.84
C ILE A 16 -5.04 -3.59 -3.84
N ALA A 17 -3.92 -4.22 -3.47
CA ALA A 17 -2.83 -4.52 -4.39
C ALA A 17 -2.02 -5.73 -3.93
N THR A 18 -1.49 -6.48 -4.90
CA THR A 18 -0.49 -7.55 -4.71
C THR A 18 0.79 -7.20 -5.45
N ASP A 19 1.88 -7.89 -5.13
CA ASP A 19 3.15 -7.76 -5.85
C ASP A 19 3.75 -6.35 -5.82
N VAL A 20 3.47 -5.63 -4.72
CA VAL A 20 3.98 -4.27 -4.50
C VAL A 20 5.44 -4.37 -4.09
N ALA A 21 6.32 -3.84 -4.93
CA ALA A 21 7.76 -3.84 -4.72
C ALA A 21 8.25 -2.57 -4.02
N LEU A 22 7.48 -1.48 -4.11
CA LEU A 22 7.87 -0.17 -3.60
C LEU A 22 6.66 0.60 -3.10
N ILE A 23 6.81 1.29 -1.98
CA ILE A 23 5.83 2.25 -1.45
C ILE A 23 6.56 3.59 -1.28
N LEU A 24 6.15 4.61 -2.03
CA LEU A 24 6.69 5.96 -1.96
C LEU A 24 5.68 6.89 -1.29
N ARG A 25 6.13 7.72 -0.35
CA ARG A 25 5.30 8.79 0.21
C ARG A 25 5.21 9.95 -0.79
N GLU A 26 4.01 10.48 -1.00
CA GLU A 26 3.75 11.72 -1.73
C GLU A 26 3.04 12.73 -0.82
N GLU A 27 2.87 13.98 -1.26
CA GLU A 27 2.23 15.05 -0.48
C GLU A 27 0.86 14.60 0.10
N ASP A 28 0.00 14.01 -0.75
CA ASP A 28 -1.38 13.64 -0.40
C ASP A 28 -1.62 12.13 -0.19
N GLY A 29 -0.56 11.33 -0.01
CA GLY A 29 -0.71 9.90 0.20
C GLY A 29 0.51 9.06 -0.18
N PHE A 30 0.28 7.95 -0.89
CA PHE A 30 1.34 7.00 -1.24
C PHE A 30 1.19 6.47 -2.66
N ARG A 31 2.32 6.33 -3.36
CA ARG A 31 2.42 5.62 -4.64
C ARG A 31 2.91 4.20 -4.39
N LEU A 32 2.15 3.22 -4.87
CA LEU A 32 2.53 1.82 -4.92
C LEU A 32 3.20 1.54 -6.28
N GLY A 33 4.45 1.11 -6.24
CA GLY A 33 5.21 0.63 -7.39
C GLY A 33 5.22 -0.89 -7.43
N PHE A 34 5.06 -1.44 -8.63
CA PHE A 34 5.01 -2.87 -8.90
C PHE A 34 6.28 -3.30 -9.65
N LEU A 35 6.54 -4.61 -9.71
CA LEU A 35 7.66 -5.14 -10.52
C LEU A 35 7.46 -4.90 -12.02
N GLU A 36 6.22 -4.92 -12.48
CA GLU A 36 5.88 -4.67 -13.87
C GLU A 36 6.04 -3.18 -14.21
N PRO A 37 6.91 -2.82 -15.18
CA PRO A 37 7.13 -1.44 -15.56
C PRO A 37 5.83 -0.75 -15.99
N GLY A 38 5.65 0.51 -15.58
CA GLY A 38 4.51 1.34 -15.98
C GLY A 38 3.23 1.14 -15.14
N LYS A 39 3.16 0.10 -14.29
CA LYS A 39 2.06 -0.07 -13.35
C LYS A 39 2.36 0.69 -12.05
N ASN A 40 1.50 1.65 -11.72
CA ASN A 40 1.54 2.37 -10.44
C ASN A 40 0.12 2.61 -9.95
N VAL A 41 -0.08 2.53 -8.64
CA VAL A 41 -1.37 2.85 -7.99
C VAL A 41 -1.14 3.96 -6.99
N LEU A 42 -1.94 5.02 -7.06
CA LEU A 42 -1.87 6.12 -6.11
C LEU A 42 -2.97 5.98 -5.08
N LEU A 43 -2.59 5.88 -3.80
CA LEU A 43 -3.48 5.92 -2.66
C LEU A 43 -3.49 7.34 -2.11
N ARG A 44 -4.59 8.06 -2.27
CA ARG A 44 -4.76 9.43 -1.75
C ARG A 44 -5.53 9.43 -0.44
N LYS A 45 -5.30 10.45 0.40
CA LYS A 45 -6.01 10.66 1.66
C LYS A 45 -5.99 9.42 2.56
N VAL A 46 -4.83 8.77 2.64
CA VAL A 46 -4.59 7.63 3.52
C VAL A 46 -3.32 7.82 4.35
N VAL A 47 -3.26 7.12 5.47
CA VAL A 47 -2.05 6.95 6.28
C VAL A 47 -1.64 5.49 6.34
N LEU A 48 -0.34 5.23 6.40
CA LEU A 48 0.19 3.90 6.66
C LEU A 48 -0.05 3.58 8.15
N GLN A 49 -0.82 2.53 8.41
CA GLN A 49 -1.16 2.09 9.76
C GLN A 49 -0.23 0.97 10.25
N LEU A 50 0.12 0.03 9.37
CA LEU A 50 0.96 -1.11 9.69
C LEU A 50 1.84 -1.47 8.50
N LEU A 51 3.11 -1.72 8.76
CA LEU A 51 4.02 -2.42 7.87
C LEU A 51 4.55 -3.66 8.59
N ASP A 52 4.21 -4.82 8.07
CA ASP A 52 4.71 -6.11 8.55
C ASP A 52 5.55 -6.75 7.45
N ALA A 53 6.86 -6.58 7.57
CA ALA A 53 7.83 -7.10 6.62
C ALA A 53 7.97 -8.64 6.69
N VAL A 54 7.66 -9.26 7.83
CA VAL A 54 7.75 -10.71 8.03
C VAL A 54 6.63 -11.41 7.26
N ASN A 55 5.41 -10.88 7.38
CA ASN A 55 4.23 -11.39 6.67
C ASN A 55 4.00 -10.74 5.31
N SER A 56 4.94 -9.90 4.87
CA SER A 56 4.91 -9.25 3.56
C SER A 56 3.61 -8.47 3.30
N LEU A 57 3.16 -7.66 4.26
CA LEU A 57 1.94 -6.86 4.12
C LEU A 57 2.09 -5.43 4.63
N ALA A 58 1.33 -4.53 4.00
CA ALA A 58 1.14 -3.16 4.45
C ALA A 58 -0.35 -2.85 4.52
N VAL A 59 -0.75 -2.09 5.53
CA VAL A 59 -2.15 -1.71 5.75
C VAL A 59 -2.23 -0.20 5.86
N PHE A 60 -3.10 0.37 5.05
CA PHE A 60 -3.43 1.79 5.05
C PHE A 60 -4.83 1.97 5.63
N ARG A 61 -5.09 3.14 6.21
CA ARG A 61 -6.44 3.58 6.58
C ARG A 61 -6.72 4.97 6.01
N PRO A 62 -7.98 5.34 5.73
CA PRO A 62 -8.34 6.69 5.36
C PRO A 62 -7.87 7.73 6.39
N LEU A 63 -7.51 8.92 5.91
CA LEU A 63 -7.42 10.12 6.72
C LEU A 63 -8.84 10.57 7.06
N GLU A 64 -9.11 10.75 8.36
CA GLU A 64 -10.35 11.36 8.85
C GLU A 64 -10.44 12.83 8.45
#